data_AF-A0A3M1YWC4-F1
#
_entry.id   AF-A0A3M1YWC4-F1
#
_cell.length_a   1.000
_cell.length_b   1.000
_cell.length_c   1.000
_cell.angle_alpha   90.00
_cell.angle_beta   90.00
_cell.angle_gamma   90.00
#
_symmetry.space_group_name_H-M   'P 1'
#
loop_
_entity.id
_entity.type
_entity.pdbx_description
1 polymer ?
#
loop_
_entity_poly.entity_id
_entity_poly.type
_entity_poly.pdbx_seq_one_letter_code
_entity_poly.pdbx_strand_id
1 'polypeptide(L)'
;MINVKGLAKLSWQDPQTGVLQEYILEEGATATIGRSSSNDIHIPEQHVSRQHAVIRYVDGVFVITDLGSANGTFINDQQITEPYPLFSGDRIRLFVPEIIFSAAVTQEERDRAEEKGTVITATMAAGKGSLIISNGPQEGQVIPLLLEEIRVGRATSNADWEVALQDPAVSRPHARL
;
A
#
# COMPACT_ATOMS: atom_id res chain seq x y z
N MET A 1 10.38 -6.37 -28.26
CA MET A 1 9.73 -7.16 -27.20
C MET A 1 9.87 -6.37 -25.92
N ILE A 2 8.80 -5.69 -25.49
CA ILE A 2 8.85 -4.81 -24.32
C ILE A 2 8.68 -5.72 -23.11
N ASN A 3 9.79 -5.91 -22.39
CA ASN A 3 9.85 -6.69 -21.16
C ASN A 3 9.01 -5.95 -20.11
N VAL A 4 7.86 -6.49 -19.73
CA VAL A 4 6.92 -5.80 -18.83
C VAL A 4 7.54 -5.81 -17.42
N LYS A 5 7.97 -4.63 -16.98
CA LYS A 5 8.58 -4.40 -15.67
C LYS A 5 7.50 -4.42 -14.59
N GLY A 6 7.76 -5.16 -13.50
CA GLY A 6 7.16 -4.95 -12.19
C GLY A 6 5.64 -5.12 -12.08
N LEU A 7 5.07 -6.19 -12.62
CA LEU A 7 3.65 -6.51 -12.40
C LEU A 7 3.48 -7.47 -11.22
N ALA A 8 2.61 -7.11 -10.27
CA ALA A 8 2.12 -8.04 -9.27
C ALA A 8 0.61 -8.26 -9.42
N LYS A 9 0.13 -9.42 -8.95
CA LYS A 9 -1.29 -9.76 -8.89
C LYS A 9 -1.71 -10.01 -7.46
N LEU A 10 -2.89 -9.50 -7.11
CA LEU A 10 -3.65 -9.90 -5.94
C LEU A 10 -4.85 -10.72 -6.39
N SER A 11 -5.10 -11.86 -5.74
CA SER A 11 -6.27 -12.68 -6.02
C SER A 11 -6.90 -13.25 -4.76
N TRP A 12 -8.22 -13.25 -4.70
CA TRP A 12 -8.98 -13.88 -3.61
C TRP A 12 -10.37 -14.33 -4.08
N GLN A 13 -10.97 -15.25 -3.35
CA GLN A 13 -12.39 -15.57 -3.52
C GLN A 13 -13.22 -14.66 -2.63
N ASP A 14 -14.11 -13.88 -3.23
CA ASP A 14 -15.01 -13.01 -2.48
C ASP A 14 -15.90 -13.86 -1.55
N PRO A 15 -15.90 -13.62 -0.24
CA PRO A 15 -16.57 -14.50 0.72
C PRO A 15 -18.09 -14.41 0.66
N GLN A 16 -18.66 -13.37 0.05
CA GLN A 16 -20.11 -13.17 -0.05
C GLN A 16 -20.67 -13.75 -1.35
N THR A 17 -19.94 -13.58 -2.45
CA THR A 17 -20.39 -13.96 -3.79
C THR A 17 -19.77 -15.25 -4.31
N GLY A 18 -18.66 -15.70 -3.72
CA GLY A 18 -17.87 -16.83 -4.19
C GLY A 18 -17.08 -16.56 -5.48
N VAL A 19 -17.14 -15.33 -6.01
CA VAL A 19 -16.49 -14.94 -7.26
C VAL A 19 -14.99 -14.71 -7.02
N LEU A 20 -14.16 -15.21 -7.93
CA LEU A 20 -12.73 -14.91 -7.94
C LEU A 20 -12.51 -13.44 -8.34
N GLN A 21 -11.86 -12.69 -7.46
CA GLN A 21 -11.41 -11.32 -7.69
C GLN A 21 -9.91 -11.35 -8.03
N GLU A 22 -9.52 -10.56 -9.03
CA GLU A 22 -8.13 -10.40 -9.46
C GLU A 22 -7.84 -8.92 -9.73
N TYR A 23 -6.75 -8.42 -9.14
CA TYR A 23 -6.25 -7.06 -9.34
C TYR A 23 -4.79 -7.11 -9.76
N ILE A 24 -4.40 -6.29 -10.73
CA ILE A 24 -3.02 -6.16 -11.17
C ILE A 24 -2.46 -4.83 -10.68
N LEU A 25 -1.28 -4.87 -10.08
CA LEU A 25 -0.54 -3.72 -9.63
C LEU A 25 0.64 -3.50 -10.57
N GLU A 26 0.72 -2.31 -11.16
CA GLU A 26 1.87 -1.90 -11.97
C GLU A 26 2.97 -1.25 -11.13
N GLU A 27 4.15 -1.08 -11.73
CA GLU A 27 5.25 -0.31 -11.17
C GLU A 27 4.77 1.09 -10.76
N GLY A 28 5.09 1.50 -9.52
CA GLY A 28 4.66 2.80 -8.96
C GLY A 28 3.21 2.84 -8.43
N ALA A 29 2.45 1.74 -8.50
CA ALA A 29 1.09 1.70 -7.98
C ALA A 29 1.02 1.93 -6.46
N THR A 30 -0.07 2.57 -6.04
CA THR A 30 -0.53 2.61 -4.64
C THR A 30 -1.96 2.10 -4.63
N ALA A 31 -2.22 1.04 -3.88
CA ALA A 31 -3.52 0.39 -3.78
C ALA A 31 -4.01 0.41 -2.34
N THR A 32 -5.10 1.12 -2.08
CA THR A 32 -5.81 1.12 -0.80
C THR A 32 -6.75 -0.07 -0.71
N ILE A 33 -6.85 -0.67 0.49
CA ILE A 33 -7.67 -1.86 0.74
C ILE A 33 -8.55 -1.62 1.96
N GLY A 34 -9.84 -1.91 1.85
CA GLY A 34 -10.76 -1.84 2.99
C GLY A 34 -12.23 -2.03 2.63
N ARG A 35 -13.10 -2.01 3.65
CA ARG A 35 -14.55 -2.18 3.46
C ARG A 35 -15.29 -0.97 2.92
N SER A 36 -14.64 0.19 2.85
CA SER A 36 -15.27 1.35 2.23
C SER A 36 -15.14 1.23 0.72
N SER A 37 -16.20 1.58 0.00
CA SER A 37 -16.22 1.62 -1.47
C SER A 37 -15.31 2.69 -2.07
N SER A 38 -14.67 3.53 -1.24
CA SER A 38 -13.68 4.51 -1.68
C SER A 38 -12.26 3.95 -1.80
N ASN A 39 -12.02 2.69 -1.41
CA ASN A 39 -10.72 2.03 -1.61
C ASN A 39 -10.61 1.50 -3.03
N ASP A 40 -9.38 1.46 -3.56
CA ASP A 40 -9.08 0.86 -4.87
C ASP A 40 -9.49 -0.62 -4.89
N ILE A 41 -9.23 -1.30 -3.77
CA ILE A 41 -9.61 -2.69 -3.53
C ILE A 41 -10.68 -2.72 -2.45
N HIS A 42 -11.93 -2.75 -2.90
CA HIS A 42 -13.10 -2.77 -2.03
C HIS A 42 -13.43 -4.20 -1.58
N ILE A 43 -13.36 -4.44 -0.27
CA ILE A 43 -13.70 -5.73 0.35
C ILE A 43 -14.84 -5.49 1.35
N PRO A 44 -16.12 -5.63 0.95
CA PRO A 44 -17.29 -5.20 1.73
C PRO A 44 -17.60 -6.10 2.94
N GLU A 45 -16.59 -6.50 3.71
CA GLU A 45 -16.72 -7.35 4.88
C GLU A 45 -16.71 -6.51 6.18
N GLN A 46 -17.62 -6.82 7.11
CA GLN A 46 -17.86 -6.05 8.33
C GLN A 46 -16.64 -5.96 9.30
N HIS A 47 -15.78 -6.97 9.33
CA HIS A 47 -14.58 -7.10 10.15
C HIS A 47 -13.34 -6.51 9.47
N VAL A 48 -13.41 -6.19 8.19
CA VAL A 48 -12.37 -5.40 7.52
C VAL A 48 -12.60 -3.92 7.87
N SER A 49 -11.58 -3.23 8.36
CA SER A 49 -11.66 -1.78 8.60
C SER A 49 -12.01 -0.98 7.33
N ARG A 50 -12.59 0.22 7.50
CA ARG A 50 -12.98 1.10 6.36
C ARG A 50 -11.81 1.41 5.45
N GLN A 51 -10.67 1.75 6.04
CA GLN A 51 -9.34 1.77 5.43
C GLN A 51 -8.50 0.83 6.27
N HIS A 52 -8.09 -0.30 5.71
CA HIS A 52 -7.48 -1.38 6.48
C HIS A 52 -5.98 -1.43 6.26
N ALA A 53 -5.58 -1.51 4.99
CA ALA A 53 -4.19 -1.61 4.60
C ALA A 53 -3.99 -0.89 3.27
N VAL A 54 -2.73 -0.75 2.91
CA VAL A 54 -2.31 -0.13 1.66
C VAL A 54 -1.06 -0.83 1.15
N ILE A 55 -1.03 -1.11 -0.15
CA ILE A 55 0.13 -1.67 -0.84
C ILE A 55 0.74 -0.57 -1.70
N ARG A 56 2.06 -0.37 -1.58
CA ARG A 56 2.81 0.61 -2.38
C ARG A 56 4.00 -0.03 -3.05
N TYR A 57 4.32 0.43 -4.24
CA TYR A 57 5.60 0.17 -4.85
C TYR A 57 6.68 1.13 -4.30
N VAL A 58 7.72 0.59 -3.66
CA VAL A 58 8.82 1.34 -3.05
C VAL A 58 10.14 0.63 -3.39
N ASP A 59 11.13 1.37 -3.91
CA ASP A 59 12.50 0.88 -4.16
C ASP A 59 12.59 -0.47 -4.90
N GLY A 60 11.68 -0.70 -5.86
CA GLY A 60 11.69 -1.93 -6.66
C GLY A 60 10.78 -3.05 -6.16
N VAL A 61 10.16 -2.90 -4.98
CA VAL A 61 9.33 -3.93 -4.33
C VAL A 61 7.95 -3.41 -3.94
N PHE A 62 6.98 -4.30 -3.82
CA PHE A 62 5.68 -3.96 -3.22
C PHE A 62 5.74 -4.12 -1.70
N VAL A 63 5.25 -3.14 -0.96
CA VAL A 63 5.24 -3.11 0.50
C VAL A 63 3.81 -2.89 0.98
N ILE A 64 3.33 -3.75 1.87
CA ILE A 64 2.04 -3.60 2.55
C ILE A 64 2.23 -2.89 3.89
N THR A 65 1.28 -2.04 4.26
CA THR A 65 1.24 -1.36 5.55
C THR A 65 -0.17 -1.42 6.10
N ASP A 66 -0.32 -1.88 7.34
CA ASP A 66 -1.57 -1.78 8.09
C ASP A 66 -1.82 -0.32 8.50
N LEU A 67 -3.06 0.16 8.39
CA LEU A 67 -3.43 1.56 8.68
C LEU A 67 -4.06 1.75 10.07
N GLY A 68 -3.70 0.91 11.03
CA GLY A 68 -4.33 0.89 12.35
C GLY A 68 -5.68 0.18 12.31
N SER A 69 -5.74 -0.95 11.59
CA SER A 69 -6.97 -1.71 11.45
C SER A 69 -7.40 -2.35 12.79
N ALA A 70 -8.70 -2.64 12.94
CA ALA A 70 -9.22 -3.15 14.20
C ALA A 70 -8.79 -4.60 14.49
N ASN A 71 -8.59 -5.39 13.45
CA ASN A 71 -8.24 -6.81 13.54
C ASN A 71 -6.78 -7.11 13.16
N GLY A 72 -6.05 -6.11 12.65
CA GLY A 72 -4.69 -6.27 12.16
C GLY A 72 -4.61 -6.89 10.77
N THR A 73 -3.47 -6.66 10.12
CA THR A 73 -3.06 -7.32 8.89
C THR A 73 -2.11 -8.48 9.22
N PHE A 74 -2.33 -9.64 8.59
CA PHE A 74 -1.50 -10.82 8.75
C PHE A 74 -0.88 -11.22 7.42
N ILE A 75 0.39 -11.59 7.44
CA ILE A 75 1.11 -12.19 6.30
C ILE A 75 1.57 -13.57 6.72
N ASN A 76 1.15 -14.60 5.98
CA ASN A 76 1.46 -16.01 6.28
C ASN A 76 1.15 -16.36 7.75
N ASP A 77 -0.05 -15.95 8.21
CA ASP A 77 -0.57 -16.10 9.58
C ASP A 77 0.18 -15.36 10.69
N GLN A 78 1.19 -14.57 10.36
CA GLN A 78 1.86 -13.69 11.30
C GLN A 78 1.34 -12.26 11.18
N GLN A 79 0.91 -11.67 12.31
CA GLN A 79 0.51 -10.27 12.33
C GLN A 79 1.71 -9.37 12.04
N ILE A 80 1.55 -8.42 11.14
CA ILE A 80 2.54 -7.37 10.90
C ILE A 80 2.21 -6.15 11.76
N THR A 81 3.25 -5.49 12.27
CA THR A 81 3.14 -4.24 13.02
C THR A 81 3.89 -3.09 12.34
N GLU A 82 4.72 -3.41 11.36
CA GLU A 82 5.55 -2.49 10.58
C GLU A 82 5.33 -2.77 9.09
N PRO A 83 5.70 -1.84 8.18
CA PRO A 83 5.66 -2.08 6.74
C PRO A 83 6.37 -3.38 6.36
N TYR A 84 5.71 -4.21 5.56
CA TYR A 84 6.20 -5.54 5.19
C TYR A 84 6.43 -5.64 3.67
N PRO A 85 7.64 -5.98 3.21
CA PRO A 85 7.89 -6.23 1.79
C PRO A 85 7.23 -7.54 1.36
N LEU A 86 6.38 -7.48 0.33
CA LEU A 86 5.66 -8.63 -0.19
C LEU A 86 6.50 -9.44 -1.19
N PHE A 87 6.44 -10.76 -1.06
CA PHE A 87 7.05 -11.72 -1.95
C PHE A 87 6.00 -12.60 -2.62
N SER A 88 6.30 -13.09 -3.82
CA SER A 88 5.38 -13.98 -4.54
C SER A 88 5.01 -15.20 -3.69
N GLY A 89 3.71 -15.47 -3.60
CA GLY A 89 3.14 -16.54 -2.80
C GLY A 89 2.65 -16.11 -1.41
N ASP A 90 2.95 -14.88 -0.97
CA ASP A 90 2.50 -14.40 0.33
C ASP A 90 0.96 -14.37 0.43
N ARG A 91 0.47 -14.83 1.58
CA ARG A 91 -0.96 -14.86 1.91
C ARG A 91 -1.27 -13.73 2.89
N ILE A 92 -2.03 -12.74 2.43
CA ILE A 92 -2.47 -11.57 3.17
C ILE A 92 -3.86 -11.86 3.76
N ARG A 93 -4.03 -11.68 5.06
CA ARG A 93 -5.32 -11.84 5.73
C ARG A 93 -5.64 -10.58 6.55
N LEU A 94 -6.78 -9.97 6.23
CA LEU A 94 -7.34 -8.79 6.93
C LEU A 94 -8.45 -9.15 7.93
N PHE A 95 -8.90 -10.41 7.88
CA PHE A 95 -9.79 -11.16 8.77
C PHE A 95 -10.35 -12.31 7.93
N VAL A 96 -11.29 -11.96 7.04
CA VAL A 96 -11.67 -12.67 5.81
C VAL A 96 -11.89 -11.61 4.72
N PRO A 97 -11.50 -11.86 3.46
CA PRO A 97 -10.89 -13.07 2.91
C PRO A 97 -9.37 -13.16 3.12
N GLU A 98 -8.80 -14.27 2.67
CA GLU A 98 -7.36 -14.42 2.44
C GLU A 98 -7.05 -14.07 0.98
N ILE A 99 -6.04 -13.22 0.79
CA ILE A 99 -5.61 -12.67 -0.50
C ILE A 99 -4.21 -13.20 -0.81
N ILE A 100 -3.99 -13.71 -2.01
CA ILE A 100 -2.67 -14.21 -2.45
C ILE A 100 -1.99 -13.14 -3.29
N PHE A 101 -0.75 -12.83 -2.96
CA PHE A 101 0.13 -11.97 -3.74
C PHE A 101 1.01 -12.80 -4.67
N SER A 102 1.10 -12.42 -5.95
CA SER A 102 1.97 -13.06 -6.95
C SER A 102 2.83 -12.01 -7.64
N ALA A 103 4.14 -12.19 -7.68
CA ALA A 103 5.09 -11.21 -8.29
C ALA A 103 5.34 -11.45 -9.79
N ALA A 104 4.48 -12.24 -10.44
CA ALA A 104 4.54 -12.51 -11.86
C ALA A 104 3.11 -12.52 -12.43
N VAL A 105 2.96 -11.89 -13.59
CA VAL A 105 1.68 -11.73 -14.29
C VAL A 105 1.91 -11.97 -15.78
N THR A 106 1.06 -12.78 -16.40
CA THR A 106 1.07 -13.06 -17.83
C THR A 106 0.36 -11.96 -18.62
N GLN A 107 0.64 -11.86 -19.93
CA GLN A 107 -0.07 -10.88 -20.79
C GLN A 107 -1.58 -11.12 -20.80
N GLU A 108 -2.02 -12.37 -20.84
CA GLU A 108 -3.44 -12.74 -20.82
C GLU A 108 -4.14 -12.32 -19.51
N GLU A 109 -3.45 -12.41 -18.37
CA GLU A 109 -3.96 -11.91 -17.09
C GLU A 109 -4.09 -10.39 -17.09
N ARG A 110 -3.11 -9.69 -17.68
CA ARG A 110 -3.12 -8.23 -17.84
C ARG A 110 -4.29 -7.76 -18.69
N ASP A 111 -4.43 -8.33 -19.88
CA ASP A 111 -5.51 -7.98 -20.82
C ASP A 111 -6.89 -8.20 -20.16
N ARG A 112 -7.06 -9.31 -19.44
CA ARG A 112 -8.29 -9.60 -18.70
C ARG A 112 -8.59 -8.59 -17.59
N ALA A 113 -7.57 -8.11 -16.87
CA ALA A 113 -7.76 -7.09 -15.85
C ALA A 113 -8.07 -5.72 -16.46
N GLU A 114 -7.48 -5.38 -17.62
CA GLU A 114 -7.79 -4.14 -18.34
C GLU A 114 -9.26 -4.13 -18.77
N GLU A 115 -9.75 -5.24 -19.36
CA GLU A 115 -11.16 -5.39 -19.74
C GLU A 115 -12.12 -5.25 -18.54
N LYS A 116 -11.70 -5.72 -17.36
CA LYS A 116 -12.48 -5.65 -16.11
C LYS A 116 -12.30 -4.34 -15.33
N GLY A 117 -11.37 -3.47 -15.74
CA GLY A 117 -11.03 -2.25 -15.01
C GLY A 117 -10.36 -2.50 -13.66
N THR A 118 -9.64 -3.63 -13.49
CA THR A 118 -8.96 -4.01 -12.24
C THR A 118 -7.44 -3.90 -12.31
N VAL A 119 -6.93 -3.14 -13.28
CA VAL A 119 -5.52 -2.71 -13.30
C VAL A 119 -5.38 -1.44 -12.47
N ILE A 120 -4.59 -1.54 -11.41
CA ILE A 120 -4.16 -0.40 -10.60
C ILE A 120 -2.80 0.04 -11.15
N THR A 121 -2.83 1.14 -11.89
CA THR A 121 -1.65 1.78 -12.45
C THR A 121 -1.06 2.76 -11.43
N ALA A 122 0.17 3.22 -11.66
CA ALA A 122 0.65 4.42 -10.99
C ALA A 122 -0.29 5.58 -11.34
N THR A 123 -1.12 6.00 -10.38
CA THR A 123 -1.81 7.28 -10.50
C THR A 123 -0.73 8.33 -10.70
N MET A 124 -0.68 9.00 -11.85
CA MET A 124 -0.02 10.30 -11.94
C MET A 124 -0.69 11.16 -10.87
N ALA A 125 -0.10 11.22 -9.68
CA ALA A 125 -0.81 11.50 -8.45
C ALA A 125 -1.66 12.78 -8.59
N ALA A 126 -2.97 12.60 -8.78
CA ALA A 126 -3.91 13.68 -8.66
C ALA A 126 -4.12 13.94 -7.18
N GLY A 127 -3.18 14.69 -6.59
CA GLY A 127 -3.45 15.54 -5.44
C GLY A 127 -3.37 14.90 -4.06
N LYS A 128 -2.16 14.52 -3.65
CA LYS A 128 -1.55 15.06 -2.42
C LYS A 128 -0.05 15.18 -2.70
N GLY A 129 0.54 16.32 -2.35
CA GLY A 129 1.92 16.64 -2.73
C GLY A 129 2.93 15.58 -2.26
N SER A 130 4.16 15.64 -2.74
CA SER A 130 5.26 14.90 -2.12
C SER A 130 6.13 15.87 -1.35
N LEU A 131 6.52 15.51 -0.12
CA LEU A 131 7.60 16.17 0.57
C LEU A 131 8.91 15.64 -0.03
N ILE A 132 9.65 16.53 -0.69
CA ILE A 132 10.97 16.22 -1.23
C ILE A 132 12.00 16.77 -0.24
N ILE A 133 12.83 15.89 0.31
CA ILE A 133 13.95 16.30 1.14
C ILE A 133 15.06 16.77 0.21
N SER A 134 15.19 18.09 0.05
CA SER A 134 16.13 18.69 -0.90
C SER A 134 17.55 18.84 -0.36
N ASN A 135 17.76 18.68 0.95
CA ASN A 135 19.07 18.74 1.62
C ASN A 135 19.01 17.97 2.95
N GLY A 136 20.16 17.49 3.43
CA GLY A 136 20.32 16.90 4.76
C GLY A 136 20.49 15.37 4.75
N PRO A 137 20.43 14.69 5.92
CA PRO A 137 20.75 13.26 6.04
C PRO A 137 19.87 12.32 5.20
N GLN A 138 18.72 12.79 4.73
CA GLN A 138 17.78 12.05 3.89
C GLN A 138 17.56 12.73 2.53
N GLU A 139 18.53 13.51 2.05
CA GLU A 139 18.46 14.20 0.76
C GLU A 139 18.10 13.25 -0.39
N GLY A 140 17.23 13.73 -1.28
CA GLY A 140 16.69 12.96 -2.41
C GLY A 140 15.51 12.06 -2.05
N GLN A 141 15.20 11.87 -0.76
CA GLN A 141 14.04 11.10 -0.35
C GLN A 141 12.74 11.85 -0.70
N VAL A 142 11.82 11.12 -1.33
CA VAL A 142 10.48 11.60 -1.69
C VAL A 142 9.47 10.90 -0.79
N ILE A 143 8.73 11.69 0.00
CA ILE A 143 7.73 11.19 0.93
C ILE A 143 6.35 11.60 0.40
N PRO A 144 5.55 10.66 -0.09
CA PRO A 144 4.21 10.97 -0.56
C PRO A 144 3.34 11.40 0.63
N LEU A 145 2.67 12.54 0.52
CA LEU A 145 1.75 13.01 1.55
C LEU A 145 0.43 12.29 1.34
N LEU A 146 0.05 11.35 2.21
CA LEU A 146 -1.13 10.51 1.97
C LEU A 146 -2.31 10.81 2.90
N LEU A 147 -2.04 11.50 4.01
CA LEU A 147 -3.03 11.92 5.00
C LEU A 147 -3.50 13.36 4.72
N GLU A 148 -4.67 13.72 5.22
CA GLU A 148 -5.19 15.10 5.09
C GLU A 148 -4.47 16.09 6.00
N GLU A 149 -3.90 15.60 7.10
CA GLU A 149 -3.09 16.35 8.04
C GLU A 149 -1.88 15.49 8.38
N ILE A 150 -0.68 16.04 8.22
CA ILE A 150 0.59 15.32 8.45
C ILE A 150 1.43 16.11 9.42
N ARG A 151 1.85 15.47 10.51
CA ARG A 151 2.85 16.02 11.43
C ARG A 151 4.23 15.56 10.98
N VAL A 152 5.17 16.49 10.98
CA VAL A 152 6.57 16.27 10.62
C VAL A 152 7.43 16.58 11.84
N GLY A 153 8.36 15.70 12.19
CA GLY A 153 9.25 15.90 13.34
C GLY A 153 10.49 15.02 13.31
N ARG A 154 11.45 15.29 14.20
CA ARG A 154 12.72 14.58 14.25
C ARG A 154 12.56 13.15 14.76
N ALA A 155 13.00 12.15 14.01
CA ALA A 155 12.96 10.74 14.37
C ALA A 155 13.42 10.46 15.82
N THR A 156 12.58 9.73 16.55
CA THR A 156 12.82 9.23 17.91
C THR A 156 12.21 7.86 18.08
N SER A 157 12.69 7.11 19.07
CA SER A 157 12.07 5.85 19.49
C SER A 157 10.58 5.96 19.83
N ASN A 158 10.12 7.16 20.23
CA ASN A 158 8.75 7.40 20.68
C ASN A 158 8.07 8.50 19.85
N ALA A 159 8.41 8.63 18.56
CA ALA A 159 7.82 9.65 17.69
C ALA A 159 6.32 9.38 17.50
N ASP A 160 5.49 10.41 17.62
CA ASP A 160 4.03 10.34 17.42
C ASP A 160 3.57 11.05 16.14
N TRP A 161 4.50 11.54 15.31
CA TRP A 161 4.25 12.21 14.03
C TRP A 161 4.44 11.27 12.84
N GLU A 162 3.71 11.50 11.77
CA GLU A 162 3.61 10.58 10.63
C GLU A 162 4.82 10.63 9.69
N VAL A 163 5.53 11.77 9.64
CA VAL A 163 6.79 11.90 8.91
C VAL A 163 7.93 12.17 9.88
N ALA A 164 8.80 11.17 10.05
CA ALA A 164 9.97 11.24 10.90
C ALA A 164 11.24 11.56 10.09
N LEU A 165 11.89 12.68 10.39
CA LEU A 165 13.13 13.11 9.76
C LEU A 165 14.34 12.74 10.63
N GLN A 166 15.31 12.02 10.07
CA GLN A 166 16.60 11.68 10.67
C GLN A 166 17.59 12.85 10.62
N ASP A 167 17.12 14.04 10.95
CA ASP A 167 17.93 15.23 11.03
C ASP A 167 17.93 15.77 12.47
N PRO A 168 19.09 15.77 13.16
CA PRO A 168 19.23 16.33 14.50
C PRO A 168 18.79 17.79 14.63
N ALA A 169 18.84 18.56 13.54
CA ALA A 169 18.42 19.97 13.49
C ALA A 169 16.89 20.15 13.45
N VAL A 170 16.13 19.08 13.18
CA VAL A 170 14.66 19.13 13.16
C VAL A 170 14.10 19.08 14.59
N SER A 171 13.04 19.86 14.82
CA SER A 171 12.35 19.94 16.12
C SER A 171 11.43 18.74 16.38
N ARG A 172 10.98 18.59 17.63
CA ARG A 172 10.01 17.56 18.05
C ARG A 172 8.77 18.24 18.68
N PRO A 173 7.61 18.30 18.00
CA PRO A 173 7.41 18.22 16.54
C PRO A 173 7.96 19.47 15.83
N HIS A 174 7.96 19.48 14.49
CA HIS A 174 8.52 20.58 13.71
C HIS A 174 7.48 21.30 12.84
N ALA A 175 6.65 20.57 12.12
CA ALA A 175 5.66 21.17 11.20
C ALA A 175 4.39 20.33 11.12
N ARG A 176 3.34 20.96 10.57
CA ARG A 176 2.09 20.33 10.22
C ARG A 176 1.67 20.77 8.83
N LEU A 177 1.30 19.82 7.98
CA LEU A 177 0.93 20.00 6.59
C LEU A 177 -0.54 19.62 6.40
#